data_AF-A0A6J7LDW2-F1
#
_entry.id   AF-A0A6J7LDW2-F1
#
_cell.length_a   1.000
_cell.length_b   1.000
_cell.length_c   1.000
_cell.angle_alpha   90.00
_cell.angle_beta   90.00
_cell.angle_gamma   90.00
#
_symmetry.space_group_name_H-M   'P 1'
#
loop_
_entity.id
_entity.type
_entity.pdbx_description
1 polymer ?
#
loop_
_entity_poly.entity_id
_entity_poly.type
_entity_poly.pdbx_seq_one_letter_code
_entity_poly.pdbx_strand_id
1 'polypeptide(L)'
;MKRGFAVGTIDNDPKGTVVTGVAEIRYGPEGAQAAELMAFYLPGATLVETSAKDATIDVAVGAEFTSVLTTKQAAAALTSPSPSLSGSGCSSALAQIPRGQ
;
A
#
# COMPACT_ATOMS: atom_id res chain seq x y z
N MET A 1 -10.45 -19.83 3.90
CA MET A 1 -9.18 -19.23 4.39
C MET A 1 -9.26 -17.72 4.16
N LYS A 2 -9.30 -16.94 5.24
CA LYS A 2 -9.45 -15.47 5.22
C LYS A 2 -8.05 -14.84 5.35
N ARG A 3 -7.76 -13.78 4.59
CA ARG A 3 -6.46 -13.05 4.61
C ARG A 3 -6.26 -12.22 5.89
N GLY A 4 -6.83 -12.65 7.02
CA GLY A 4 -6.87 -11.90 8.28
C GLY A 4 -7.93 -10.78 8.33
N PHE A 5 -8.34 -10.24 7.18
CA PHE A 5 -9.40 -9.21 7.12
C PHE A 5 -10.79 -9.79 7.43
N ALA A 6 -11.49 -9.12 8.35
CA ALA A 6 -12.94 -9.28 8.49
C ALA A 6 -13.62 -8.38 7.45
N VAL A 7 -14.30 -8.98 6.47
CA VAL A 7 -15.11 -8.23 5.51
C VAL A 7 -16.41 -7.83 6.22
N GLY A 8 -16.62 -6.52 6.37
CA GLY A 8 -17.84 -5.95 6.97
C GLY A 8 -18.98 -5.92 5.96
N THR A 9 -18.91 -4.97 5.02
CA THR A 9 -19.97 -4.71 4.02
C THR A 9 -19.38 -4.65 2.62
N ILE A 10 -20.16 -5.06 1.61
CA ILE A 10 -19.82 -4.92 0.19
C ILE A 10 -20.97 -4.13 -0.46
N ASP A 11 -20.67 -2.92 -0.93
CA ASP A 11 -21.64 -2.03 -1.60
C ASP A 11 -20.92 -1.15 -2.64
N ASN A 12 -21.67 -0.42 -3.45
CA ASN A 12 -21.15 0.61 -4.35
C ASN A 12 -20.64 1.82 -3.56
N ASP A 13 -19.62 2.52 -4.10
CA ASP A 13 -19.10 3.73 -3.45
C ASP A 13 -20.20 4.80 -3.34
N PRO A 14 -20.63 5.18 -2.12
CA PRO A 14 -21.72 6.12 -1.92
C PRO A 14 -21.38 7.53 -2.39
N LYS A 15 -20.10 7.84 -2.66
CA LYS A 15 -19.70 9.13 -3.23
C LYS A 15 -20.14 9.31 -4.69
N GLY A 16 -20.44 8.22 -5.40
CA GLY A 16 -20.87 8.27 -6.81
C GLY A 16 -19.79 8.79 -7.77
N THR A 17 -18.54 8.90 -7.32
CA THR A 17 -17.40 9.37 -8.10
C THR A 17 -16.64 8.17 -8.68
N VAL A 18 -16.19 8.29 -9.92
CA VAL A 18 -15.31 7.29 -10.53
C VAL A 18 -13.91 7.43 -9.94
N VAL A 19 -13.42 6.38 -9.28
CA VAL A 19 -12.00 6.26 -8.93
C VAL A 19 -11.23 5.90 -10.19
N THR A 20 -10.40 6.83 -10.68
CA THR A 20 -9.68 6.65 -11.96
C THR A 20 -8.51 5.68 -11.86
N GLY A 21 -7.90 5.54 -10.68
CA GLY A 21 -6.78 4.62 -10.44
C GLY A 21 -7.24 3.18 -10.15
N VAL A 22 -6.36 2.41 -9.51
CA VAL A 22 -6.62 1.00 -9.13
C VAL A 22 -7.67 0.92 -8.01
N ALA A 23 -7.48 1.69 -6.95
CA ALA A 23 -8.42 1.78 -5.84
C ALA A 23 -8.11 3.01 -4.98
N GLU A 24 -9.10 3.48 -4.22
CA GLU A 24 -8.92 4.38 -3.08
C GLU A 24 -9.16 3.59 -1.79
N ILE A 25 -8.17 3.60 -0.90
CA ILE A 25 -8.28 3.01 0.44
C ILE A 25 -8.51 4.17 1.41
N ARG A 26 -9.73 4.27 1.93
CA ARG A 26 -10.16 5.32 2.84
C ARG A 26 -10.10 4.81 4.28
N TYR A 27 -9.42 5.52 5.16
CA TYR A 27 -9.18 5.05 6.54
C TYR A 27 -9.21 6.19 7.57
N GLY A 28 -9.58 5.85 8.80
CA GLY A 28 -9.38 6.68 9.99
C GLY A 28 -8.04 6.39 10.68
N PRO A 29 -7.62 7.19 11.68
CA PRO A 29 -6.34 7.01 12.36
C PRO A 29 -6.17 5.62 13.00
N GLU A 30 -7.25 5.02 13.52
CA GLU A 30 -7.21 3.66 14.09
C GLU A 30 -7.03 2.56 13.01
N GLY A 31 -7.42 2.86 11.76
CA GLY A 31 -7.33 1.94 10.61
C GLY A 31 -6.04 2.08 9.80
N ALA A 32 -5.12 2.97 10.16
CA ALA A 32 -3.94 3.31 9.34
C ALA A 32 -3.07 2.09 9.00
N GLN A 33 -2.74 1.24 9.98
CA GLN A 33 -1.95 0.02 9.74
C GLN A 33 -2.68 -0.98 8.84
N ALA A 34 -4.01 -1.08 8.95
CA ALA A 34 -4.80 -1.95 8.08
C ALA A 34 -4.83 -1.41 6.64
N ALA A 35 -4.87 -0.08 6.47
CA ALA A 35 -4.82 0.59 5.18
C ALA A 35 -3.47 0.38 4.49
N GLU A 36 -2.37 0.55 5.22
CA GLU A 36 -1.01 0.25 4.73
C GLU A 36 -0.89 -1.20 4.28
N LEU A 37 -1.38 -2.15 5.08
CA LEU A 37 -1.39 -3.56 4.70
C LEU A 37 -2.20 -3.79 3.40
N MET A 38 -3.37 -3.17 3.28
CA MET A 38 -4.21 -3.29 2.09
C MET A 38 -3.54 -2.72 0.83
N ALA A 39 -2.73 -1.67 0.95
CA ALA A 39 -1.98 -1.10 -0.16
C ALA A 39 -0.97 -2.11 -0.76
N PHE A 40 -0.44 -3.05 0.01
CA PHE A 40 0.38 -4.15 -0.52
C PHE A 40 -0.41 -5.16 -1.35
N TYR A 41 -1.70 -5.31 -1.06
CA TYR A 41 -2.58 -6.19 -1.84
C TYR A 41 -3.08 -5.54 -3.12
N LEU A 42 -3.13 -4.21 -3.15
CA LEU A 42 -3.61 -3.38 -4.25
C LEU A 42 -2.52 -2.40 -4.67
N PRO A 43 -1.46 -2.87 -5.36
CA PRO A 43 -0.41 -1.97 -5.85
C PRO A 43 -1.01 -0.90 -6.76
N GLY A 44 -0.73 0.37 -6.47
CA GLY A 44 -1.32 1.51 -7.17
C GLY A 44 -2.60 2.06 -6.52
N ALA A 45 -3.05 1.49 -5.40
CA ALA A 45 -4.10 2.09 -4.60
C ALA A 45 -3.62 3.39 -3.92
N THR A 46 -4.50 4.37 -3.84
CA THR A 46 -4.25 5.63 -3.15
C THR A 46 -4.81 5.59 -1.74
N LEU A 47 -3.99 5.96 -0.77
CA LEU A 47 -4.38 6.07 0.64
C LEU A 47 -5.03 7.43 0.88
N VAL A 48 -6.25 7.42 1.43
CA VAL A 48 -7.05 8.62 1.67
C VAL A 48 -7.46 8.65 3.14
N GLU A 49 -6.93 9.63 3.87
CA GLU A 49 -7.31 9.84 5.27
C GLU A 49 -8.73 10.41 5.36
N THR A 50 -9.48 9.92 6.34
CA THR A 50 -10.86 10.33 6.62
C THR A 50 -11.04 10.64 8.10
N SER A 51 -12.19 11.23 8.45
CA SER A 51 -12.57 11.50 9.84
C SER A 51 -13.22 10.30 10.54
N ALA A 52 -13.18 9.11 9.94
CA ALA A 52 -13.62 7.87 10.57
C ALA A 52 -12.82 7.66 11.87
N LYS A 53 -13.48 7.18 12.93
CA LYS A 53 -12.84 6.99 14.24
C LYS A 53 -12.60 5.53 14.58
N ASP A 54 -13.12 4.63 13.78
CA ASP A 54 -13.01 3.19 13.92
C ASP A 54 -11.84 2.65 13.09
N ALA A 55 -11.43 1.42 13.41
CA ALA A 55 -10.36 0.70 12.71
C ALA A 55 -10.81 0.11 11.35
N THR A 56 -11.95 0.56 10.82
CA THR A 56 -12.48 0.11 9.54
C THR A 56 -11.78 0.83 8.39
N ILE A 57 -11.56 0.11 7.29
CA ILE A 57 -11.07 0.68 6.04
C ILE A 57 -12.11 0.44 4.95
N ASP A 58 -12.36 1.45 4.13
CA ASP A 58 -13.22 1.34 2.96
C ASP A 58 -12.33 1.29 1.71
N VAL A 59 -12.55 0.30 0.86
CA VAL A 59 -11.81 0.15 -0.40
C VAL A 59 -12.77 0.44 -1.55
N ALA A 60 -12.65 1.62 -2.15
CA ALA A 60 -13.34 1.97 -3.37
C ALA A 60 -12.52 1.49 -4.56
N VAL A 61 -13.02 0.49 -5.28
CA VAL A 61 -12.36 -0.10 -6.45
C VAL A 61 -12.48 0.85 -7.63
N GLY A 62 -11.36 1.11 -8.32
CA GLY A 62 -11.31 2.01 -9.45
C GLY A 62 -11.30 1.34 -10.82
N ALA A 63 -11.29 2.15 -11.86
CA ALA A 63 -11.41 1.73 -13.25
C ALA A 63 -10.23 0.87 -13.74
N GLU A 64 -9.03 1.08 -13.17
CA GLU A 64 -7.83 0.32 -13.52
C GLU A 64 -7.67 -0.96 -12.69
N PHE A 65 -8.63 -1.29 -11.83
CA PHE A 65 -8.59 -2.52 -11.04
C PHE A 65 -8.67 -3.76 -11.92
N THR A 66 -7.72 -4.67 -11.72
CA THR A 66 -7.69 -5.95 -12.43
C THR A 66 -7.80 -7.14 -11.48
N SER A 67 -7.00 -7.14 -10.41
CA SER A 67 -6.96 -8.23 -9.45
C SER A 67 -6.34 -7.80 -8.13
N VAL A 68 -6.68 -8.54 -7.09
CA VAL A 68 -6.00 -8.45 -5.78
C VAL A 68 -4.83 -9.41 -5.78
N LEU A 69 -3.67 -8.98 -5.29
CA LEU A 69 -2.53 -9.86 -5.13
C LEU A 69 -2.83 -11.00 -4.15
N THR A 70 -2.21 -12.15 -4.37
CA THR A 70 -2.31 -13.28 -3.43
C THR A 70 -1.56 -12.96 -2.13
N THR A 71 -1.91 -13.63 -1.03
CA THR A 71 -1.20 -13.47 0.26
C THR A 71 0.30 -13.73 0.13
N LYS A 72 0.71 -14.67 -0.73
CA LYS A 72 2.13 -14.94 -1.01
C LYS A 72 2.82 -13.74 -1.68
N GLN A 73 2.15 -13.09 -2.63
CA GLN A 73 2.69 -11.91 -3.32
C GLN A 73 2.73 -10.69 -2.41
N ALA A 74 1.68 -10.46 -1.61
CA ALA A 74 1.67 -9.38 -0.63
C ALA A 74 2.76 -9.58 0.44
N ALA A 75 2.93 -10.81 0.94
CA ALA A 75 4.03 -11.14 1.86
C ALA A 75 5.42 -10.96 1.20
N ALA A 76 5.56 -11.29 -0.08
CA ALA A 76 6.79 -11.03 -0.83
C ALA A 76 7.06 -9.52 -1.01
N ALA A 77 6.02 -8.71 -1.20
CA ALA A 77 6.15 -7.25 -1.25
C ALA A 77 6.56 -6.68 0.12
N LEU A 78 6.00 -7.19 1.21
CA LEU A 78 6.37 -6.82 2.58
C LEU A 78 7.79 -7.22 2.96
N THR A 79 8.28 -8.37 2.48
CA THR A 79 9.65 -8.84 2.76
C THR A 79 10.68 -8.24 1.81
N SER A 80 10.25 -7.58 0.73
CA SER A 80 11.16 -6.87 -0.17
C SER A 80 11.51 -5.53 0.48
N PRO A 81 12.81 -5.22 0.67
CA PRO A 81 13.18 -3.87 1.07
C PRO A 81 12.74 -2.94 -0.05
N SER A 82 11.74 -2.09 0.20
CA SER A 82 11.42 -1.01 -0.71
C SER A 82 12.60 -0.04 -0.65
N PRO A 83 13.38 0.18 -1.73
CA PRO A 83 14.43 1.17 -1.71
C PRO A 83 13.77 2.55 -1.57
N SER A 84 13.65 3.03 -0.34
CA SER A 84 13.29 4.42 -0.09
C SER A 84 14.52 5.23 -0.48
N LEU A 85 14.46 5.95 -1.61
CA LEU A 85 15.40 7.01 -1.94
C LEU A 85 15.19 8.17 -0.96
N SER A 86 15.46 7.93 0.33
CA SER A 86 15.45 8.92 1.40
C SER A 86 16.90 9.28 1.69
N GLY A 87 17.44 10.20 0.88
CA GLY A 87 18.74 10.78 1.12
C GLY A 87 19.34 11.36 -0.16
N SER A 88 19.45 12.68 -0.22
CA SER A 88 20.41 13.33 -1.10
C SER A 88 21.80 12.72 -0.86
N GLY A 89 22.29 11.95 -1.84
CA GLY A 89 23.69 11.56 -1.94
C GLY A 89 24.13 10.39 -1.07
N CYS A 90 24.37 9.23 -1.70
CA CYS A 90 25.63 8.54 -1.43
C CYS A 90 26.75 9.47 -1.91
N SER A 91 27.39 10.21 -0.99
CA SER A 91 28.71 10.76 -1.28
C SER A 91 29.68 9.60 -1.47
N SER A 92 30.37 9.60 -2.61
CA SER A 92 31.57 8.83 -2.88
C SER A 92 32.47 8.69 -1.65
N ALA A 93 32.62 7.48 -1.12
CA ALA A 93 33.83 7.04 -0.43
C ALA A 93 33.73 5.54 -0.11
N LEU A 94 34.30 4.71 -0.98
CA LEU A 94 35.12 3.53 -0.67
C LEU A 94 35.43 2.75 -1.97
N ALA A 95 35.94 3.48 -2.97
CA ALA A 95 36.63 2.91 -4.12
C ALA A 95 38.02 3.53 -4.21
N GLN A 96 38.80 3.43 -3.13
CA GLN A 96 40.25 3.62 -3.16
C GLN A 96 40.90 2.58 -2.26
N ILE A 97 41.11 1.38 -2.81
CA ILE A 97 42.19 0.51 -2.37
C ILE A 97 43.05 0.25 -3.62
N PRO A 98 44.14 1.00 -3.85
CA PRO A 98 45.16 0.53 -4.78
C PRO A 98 45.89 -0.66 -4.13
N ARG A 99 45.75 -1.84 -4.74
CA ARG A 99 46.69 -2.96 -4.53
C ARG A 99 47.94 -2.71 -5.39
N GLY A 100 49.10 -2.62 -4.76
CA GLY A 100 50.44 -2.50 -5.36
C GLY A 100 51.17 -1.28 -4.77
N GLN A 101 52.32 -1.38 -4.10
CA GLN A 101 53.49 -2.26 -4.25
C GLN A 101 54.13 -2.50 -2.88
#